data_AF-A0A662WY33-F1
#
_entry.id   AF-A0A662WY33-F1
#
_cell.length_a   1.000
_cell.length_b   1.000
_cell.length_c   1.000
_cell.angle_alpha   90.00
_cell.angle_beta   90.00
_cell.angle_gamma   90.00
#
_symmetry.space_group_name_H-M   'P 1'
#
loop_
_entity.id
_entity.type
_entity.pdbx_description
1 polymer ?
#
loop_
_entity_poly.entity_id
_entity_poly.type
_entity_poly.pdbx_seq_one_letter_code
_entity_poly.pdbx_strand_id
1 'polypeptide(L)'
;MSSAFSSLSFPDFHHTPRHNLLNSVSSTMKLLACLALVAAAALATFVDAEVCDKSALVVKLLPLASDKDLSTCLKDTGYTLSLSSPKLPTKDQSTKMCASTACKAVLTKIEALDLPSCNVTVGDTTFDPAQVVTLATTHCK
;
A
#
# COMPACT_ATOMS: atom_id res chain seq x y z
N MET A 1 -40.95 -4.64 12.95
CA MET A 1 -40.16 -5.88 12.84
C MET A 1 -38.71 -5.46 12.70
N SER A 2 -37.95 -5.61 13.78
CA SER A 2 -36.58 -5.13 13.94
C SER A 2 -35.61 -6.30 14.02
N SER A 3 -34.52 -6.20 13.26
CA SER A 3 -33.12 -6.58 13.56
C SER A 3 -32.78 -8.00 14.07
N ALA A 4 -31.91 -8.69 13.32
CA ALA A 4 -30.50 -8.93 13.68
C ALA A 4 -29.97 -10.27 13.11
N PHE A 5 -28.87 -10.19 12.36
CA PHE A 5 -28.10 -11.34 11.86
C PHE A 5 -27.33 -12.00 13.01
N SER A 6 -27.50 -13.31 13.16
CA SER A 6 -26.82 -14.15 14.14
C SER A 6 -25.44 -14.61 13.65
N SER A 7 -24.45 -14.32 14.49
CA SER A 7 -23.50 -15.27 15.08
C SER A 7 -22.56 -16.11 14.20
N LEU A 8 -21.29 -15.73 14.30
CA LEU A 8 -20.09 -16.54 14.11
C LEU A 8 -19.95 -17.63 15.20
N SER A 9 -19.44 -18.82 14.83
CA SER A 9 -18.72 -19.83 15.65
C SER A 9 -18.20 -20.92 14.68
N PHE A 10 -16.94 -21.38 14.68
CA PHE A 10 -16.20 -22.24 15.64
C PHE A 10 -14.68 -22.33 15.20
N PRO A 11 -13.75 -23.10 15.84
CA PRO A 11 -13.02 -22.81 17.10
C PRO A 11 -11.46 -23.05 17.07
N ASP A 12 -10.81 -22.48 18.09
CA ASP A 12 -9.59 -22.79 18.89
C ASP A 12 -8.55 -23.90 18.54
N PHE A 13 -7.24 -23.56 18.65
CA PHE A 13 -6.06 -24.30 19.24
C PHE A 13 -4.74 -23.81 18.56
N HIS A 14 -3.59 -23.48 19.19
CA HIS A 14 -3.07 -23.65 20.53
C HIS A 14 -1.75 -22.84 20.71
N HIS A 15 -1.44 -22.48 21.96
CA HIS A 15 -0.10 -22.42 22.60
C HIS A 15 0.75 -21.13 22.65
N THR A 16 0.81 -20.57 23.87
CA THR A 16 1.69 -19.54 24.46
C THR A 16 3.18 -19.97 24.63
N PRO A 17 4.14 -19.05 24.91
CA PRO A 17 4.52 -18.77 26.31
C PRO A 17 4.90 -17.30 26.67
N ARG A 18 4.45 -16.86 27.86
CA ARG A 18 5.15 -16.16 29.00
C ARG A 18 6.25 -15.11 28.66
N HIS A 19 6.24 -13.85 29.11
CA HIS A 19 6.37 -13.38 30.50
C HIS A 19 6.13 -11.85 30.68
N ASN A 20 5.39 -11.49 31.74
CA ASN A 20 5.50 -10.31 32.64
C ASN A 20 5.67 -8.87 32.07
N LEU A 21 4.68 -8.01 32.34
CA LEU A 21 4.73 -7.13 33.53
C LEU A 21 3.40 -6.43 33.76
N LEU A 22 2.89 -6.61 34.98
CA LEU A 22 1.74 -5.92 35.55
C LEU A 22 1.98 -4.40 35.57
N ASN A 23 0.92 -3.64 35.27
CA ASN A 23 0.50 -2.38 35.91
C ASN A 23 -0.77 -1.91 35.18
N SER A 24 -1.99 -2.24 35.61
CA SER A 24 -2.68 -1.79 36.84
C SER A 24 -2.81 -0.27 36.94
N VAL A 25 -3.92 0.25 36.41
CA VAL A 25 -4.67 1.42 36.92
C VAL A 25 -6.03 1.38 36.23
N SER A 26 -6.97 0.60 36.76
CA SER A 26 -7.88 0.99 37.83
C SER A 26 -8.64 2.27 37.51
N SER A 27 -9.84 2.03 37.00
CA SER A 27 -10.94 2.96 36.81
C SER A 27 -11.12 3.88 38.01
N THR A 28 -10.76 5.16 37.86
CA THR A 28 -11.35 6.24 38.67
C THR A 28 -11.66 7.44 37.78
N MET A 29 -12.95 7.53 37.45
CA MET A 29 -13.62 8.75 36.99
C MET A 29 -13.40 9.87 38.03
N LYS A 30 -12.65 10.91 37.64
CA LYS A 30 -12.59 12.19 38.35
C LYS A 30 -12.33 13.31 37.35
N LEU A 31 -13.35 14.16 37.21
CA LEU A 31 -13.35 15.39 36.42
C LEU A 31 -12.15 16.28 36.75
N LEU A 32 -11.47 16.82 35.72
CA LEU A 32 -10.77 18.11 35.76
C LEU A 32 -10.51 18.62 34.32
N ALA A 33 -11.28 19.66 33.98
CA ALA A 33 -11.08 20.79 33.08
C ALA A 33 -10.01 20.81 31.96
N CYS A 34 -10.50 21.30 30.80
CA CYS A 34 -9.84 22.19 29.82
C CYS A 34 -8.65 21.68 29.00
N LEU A 35 -8.91 21.28 27.75
CA LEU A 35 -8.17 21.75 26.57
C LEU A 35 -9.05 21.62 25.31
N ALA A 36 -9.11 22.69 24.53
CA ALA A 36 -9.90 22.80 23.32
C ALA A 36 -9.44 21.82 22.23
N LEU A 37 -10.39 21.42 21.38
CA LEU A 37 -10.24 20.49 20.27
C LEU A 37 -9.17 20.94 19.25
N VAL A 38 -8.22 20.06 18.94
CA VAL A 38 -8.00 19.56 17.56
C VAL A 38 -7.62 18.09 17.68
N ALA A 39 -8.61 17.21 17.67
CA ALA A 39 -8.38 15.80 17.41
C ALA A 39 -8.14 15.64 15.90
N ALA A 40 -6.92 15.87 15.43
CA ALA A 40 -6.46 15.24 14.21
C ALA A 40 -6.04 13.80 14.57
N ALA A 41 -7.02 12.99 14.97
CA ALA A 41 -6.85 11.55 14.91
C ALA A 41 -6.87 11.23 13.41
N ALA A 42 -5.69 11.23 12.79
CA ALA A 42 -5.49 10.39 11.62
C ALA A 42 -5.78 8.97 12.12
N LEU A 43 -7.03 8.53 11.93
CA LEU A 43 -7.37 7.13 11.97
C LEU A 43 -6.56 6.52 10.83
N ALA A 44 -5.33 6.10 11.14
CA ALA A 44 -4.69 5.05 10.39
C ALA A 44 -5.55 3.82 10.64
N THR A 45 -6.66 3.72 9.90
CA THR A 45 -7.29 2.45 9.67
C THR A 45 -6.19 1.59 9.08
N PHE A 46 -5.65 0.67 9.86
CA PHE A 46 -4.86 -0.42 9.33
C PHE A 46 -5.85 -1.19 8.44
N VAL A 47 -5.94 -0.77 7.18
CA VAL A 47 -6.57 -1.59 6.15
C VAL A 47 -5.70 -2.84 6.18
N ASP A 48 -6.27 -3.96 6.61
CA ASP A 48 -5.66 -5.25 6.35
C ASP A 48 -5.64 -5.34 4.82
N ALA A 49 -4.55 -4.86 4.22
CA ALA A 49 -4.48 -4.74 2.78
C ALA A 49 -4.42 -6.17 2.27
N GLU A 50 -5.53 -6.60 1.69
CA GLU A 50 -5.69 -7.92 1.10
C GLU A 50 -4.52 -8.18 0.16
N VAL A 51 -4.02 -9.42 0.14
CA VAL A 51 -2.93 -9.79 -0.77
C VAL A 51 -3.43 -9.56 -2.19
N CYS A 52 -2.72 -8.74 -2.98
CA CYS A 52 -3.13 -8.46 -4.34
C CYS A 52 -3.20 -9.75 -5.15
N ASP A 53 -4.31 -9.94 -5.88
CA ASP A 53 -4.34 -10.92 -6.95
C ASP A 53 -3.40 -10.44 -8.07
N LYS A 54 -2.23 -11.09 -8.16
CA LYS A 54 -1.17 -10.71 -9.11
C LYS A 54 -1.68 -10.75 -10.55
N SER A 55 -2.63 -11.64 -10.87
CA SER A 55 -3.20 -11.78 -12.21
C SER A 55 -4.08 -10.57 -12.54
N ALA A 56 -4.96 -10.16 -11.62
CA ALA A 56 -5.79 -8.97 -11.79
C ALA A 56 -4.95 -7.69 -11.94
N LEU A 57 -3.85 -7.58 -11.16
CA LEU A 57 -2.92 -6.46 -11.26
C LEU A 57 -2.22 -6.43 -12.63
N VAL A 58 -1.76 -7.58 -13.13
CA VAL A 58 -1.15 -7.70 -14.46
C VAL A 58 -2.15 -7.33 -15.57
N VAL A 59 -3.42 -7.75 -15.46
CA VAL A 59 -4.47 -7.40 -16.43
C VAL A 59 -4.69 -5.87 -16.47
N LYS A 60 -4.71 -5.20 -15.32
CA LYS A 60 -4.80 -3.73 -15.26
C LYS A 60 -3.59 -3.03 -15.87
N LEU A 61 -2.40 -3.60 -15.74
CA LEU A 61 -1.15 -3.05 -16.28
C LEU A 61 -0.91 -3.42 -17.76
N LEU A 62 -1.64 -4.39 -18.30
CA LEU A 62 -1.48 -4.88 -19.67
C LEU A 62 -1.59 -3.79 -20.76
N PRO A 63 -2.51 -2.81 -20.69
CA PRO A 63 -2.57 -1.71 -21.65
C PRO A 63 -1.26 -0.91 -21.72
N LEU A 64 -0.55 -0.84 -20.60
CA LEU A 64 0.71 -0.12 -20.49
C LEU A 64 1.88 -0.88 -21.11
N ALA A 65 1.81 -2.21 -21.18
CA ALA A 65 2.86 -3.04 -21.75
C ALA A 65 3.10 -2.74 -23.24
N SER A 66 2.07 -2.28 -23.95
CA SER A 66 2.16 -1.86 -25.35
C SER A 66 2.42 -0.36 -25.53
N ASP A 67 2.61 0.37 -24.43
CA ASP A 67 2.78 1.81 -24.47
C ASP A 67 4.19 2.20 -24.89
N LYS A 68 4.30 3.07 -25.90
CA LYS A 68 5.60 3.55 -26.39
C LYS A 68 6.41 4.28 -25.32
N ASP A 69 5.73 4.98 -24.40
CA ASP A 69 6.39 5.77 -23.37
C ASP A 69 6.97 4.85 -22.28
N LEU A 70 6.42 3.64 -22.09
CA LEU A 70 7.00 2.61 -21.24
C LEU A 70 8.35 2.14 -21.79
N SER A 71 8.43 1.82 -23.09
CA SER A 71 9.69 1.40 -23.71
C SER A 71 10.77 2.49 -23.61
N THR A 72 10.40 3.74 -23.85
CA THR A 72 11.32 4.89 -23.72
C THR A 72 11.75 5.10 -22.27
N CYS A 73 10.82 5.00 -21.32
CA CYS A 73 11.12 5.12 -19.89
C CYS A 73 12.15 4.09 -19.41
N LEU A 74 11.99 2.82 -19.80
CA LEU A 74 12.93 1.75 -19.45
C LEU A 74 14.33 2.00 -20.03
N LYS A 75 14.41 2.53 -21.26
CA LYS A 75 15.68 2.88 -21.92
C LYS A 75 16.37 4.06 -21.24
N ASP A 76 15.64 5.14 -20.92
CA ASP A 76 16.20 6.33 -20.27
C ASP A 76 16.76 6.03 -18.87
N THR A 77 16.13 5.09 -18.17
CA THR A 77 16.43 4.79 -16.76
C THR A 77 17.39 3.62 -16.59
N GLY A 78 17.48 2.75 -17.60
CA GLY A 78 18.17 1.46 -17.50
C GLY A 78 17.45 0.47 -16.58
N TYR A 79 16.18 0.72 -16.25
CA TYR A 79 15.36 -0.19 -15.46
C TYR A 79 14.81 -1.31 -16.35
N THR A 80 14.81 -2.54 -15.85
CA THR A 80 14.27 -3.71 -16.56
C THR A 80 13.11 -4.30 -15.77
N LEU A 81 11.96 -4.41 -16.42
CA LEU A 81 10.78 -5.07 -15.88
C LEU A 81 10.85 -6.57 -16.13
N SER A 82 11.07 -7.34 -15.06
CA SER A 82 11.05 -8.80 -15.10
C SER A 82 9.79 -9.32 -14.41
N LEU A 83 8.92 -10.01 -15.15
CA LEU A 83 7.67 -10.57 -14.60
C LEU A 83 7.92 -11.79 -13.70
N SER A 84 8.94 -12.59 -14.01
CA SER A 84 9.30 -13.79 -13.23
C SER A 84 10.02 -13.46 -11.91
N SER A 85 10.57 -12.26 -11.80
CA SER A 85 11.32 -11.80 -10.63
C SER A 85 11.26 -10.27 -10.59
N PRO A 86 10.11 -9.70 -10.20
CA PRO A 86 9.98 -8.26 -10.09
C PRO A 86 11.05 -7.72 -9.15
N LYS A 87 11.64 -6.58 -9.53
CA LYS A 87 12.57 -5.84 -8.68
C LYS A 87 12.12 -4.40 -8.67
N LEU A 88 12.10 -3.77 -7.49
CA LEU A 88 11.82 -2.34 -7.42
C LEU A 88 12.98 -1.56 -8.05
N PRO A 89 12.71 -0.40 -8.68
CA PRO A 89 13.75 0.53 -9.11
C PRO A 89 14.64 0.92 -7.93
N THR A 90 15.95 1.07 -8.17
CA THR A 90 16.85 1.65 -7.17
C THR A 90 16.61 3.15 -7.04
N LYS A 91 17.19 3.79 -6.01
CA LYS A 91 17.08 5.23 -5.80
C LYS A 91 17.61 6.07 -6.97
N ASP A 92 18.70 5.64 -7.60
CA ASP A 92 19.24 6.30 -8.80
C ASP A 92 18.30 6.14 -10.00
N GLN A 93 17.70 4.95 -10.16
CA GLN A 93 16.74 4.70 -11.22
C GLN A 93 15.46 5.50 -11.01
N SER A 94 14.94 5.60 -9.78
CA SER A 94 13.75 6.42 -9.50
C SER A 94 14.01 7.91 -9.76
N THR A 95 15.22 8.41 -9.46
CA THR A 95 15.61 9.78 -9.79
C THR A 95 15.62 10.02 -11.31
N LYS A 96 16.16 9.06 -12.09
CA LYS A 96 16.10 9.10 -13.56
C LYS A 96 14.67 8.98 -14.08
N MET A 97 13.82 8.19 -13.42
CA MET A 97 12.40 8.07 -13.78
C MET A 97 11.68 9.40 -13.59
N CYS A 98 11.92 10.14 -12.51
CA CYS A 98 11.32 11.46 -12.34
C CYS A 98 11.87 12.49 -13.36
N ALA A 99 13.13 12.35 -13.79
CA ALA A 99 13.72 13.24 -14.79
C ALA A 99 13.15 13.01 -16.21
N SER A 100 12.87 11.75 -16.60
CA SER A 100 12.35 11.41 -17.93
C SER A 100 10.89 11.80 -18.12
N THR A 101 10.60 12.56 -19.18
CA THR A 101 9.23 12.91 -19.59
C THR A 101 8.41 11.68 -19.97
N ALA A 102 9.03 10.66 -20.56
CA ALA A 102 8.37 9.41 -20.90
C ALA A 102 7.94 8.65 -19.64
N CYS A 103 8.81 8.55 -18.63
CA CYS A 103 8.45 7.93 -17.35
C CYS A 103 7.34 8.68 -16.61
N LYS A 104 7.33 10.02 -16.64
CA LYS A 104 6.23 10.81 -16.09
C LYS A 104 4.90 10.52 -16.81
N ALA A 105 4.92 10.43 -18.14
CA ALA A 105 3.73 10.06 -18.92
C ALA A 105 3.23 8.65 -18.57
N VAL A 106 4.13 7.69 -18.37
CA VAL A 106 3.80 6.33 -17.91
C VAL A 106 3.17 6.34 -16.52
N LEU A 107 3.74 7.09 -15.58
CA LEU A 107 3.22 7.23 -14.22
C LEU A 107 1.78 7.78 -14.21
N THR A 108 1.51 8.83 -14.99
CA THR A 108 0.15 9.38 -15.15
C THR A 108 -0.83 8.36 -15.74
N LYS A 109 -0.38 7.53 -16.69
CA LYS A 109 -1.21 6.46 -17.26
C LYS A 109 -1.50 5.36 -16.23
N ILE A 110 -0.52 5.00 -15.39
CA ILE A 110 -0.73 4.01 -14.31
C ILE A 110 -1.70 4.56 -13.27
N GLU A 111 -1.57 5.83 -12.90
CA GLU A 111 -2.51 6.50 -11.99
C GLU A 111 -3.94 6.46 -12.54
N ALA A 112 -4.12 6.67 -13.85
CA ALA A 112 -5.41 6.58 -14.51
C ALA A 112 -6.00 5.15 -14.59
N LEU A 113 -5.20 4.10 -14.35
CA LEU A 113 -5.68 2.71 -14.31
C LEU A 113 -6.36 2.33 -12.98
N ASP A 114 -6.30 3.25 -11.99
CA ASP A 114 -6.94 3.13 -10.68
C ASP A 114 -6.68 1.75 -10.06
N LEU A 115 -5.41 1.50 -9.73
CA LEU A 115 -5.01 0.23 -9.16
C LEU A 115 -5.68 0.05 -7.79
N PRO A 116 -6.17 -1.16 -7.46
CA PRO A 116 -6.73 -1.42 -6.14
C PRO A 116 -5.64 -1.29 -5.06
N SER A 117 -6.02 -0.78 -3.90
CA SER A 117 -5.18 -0.80 -2.70
C SER A 117 -5.13 -2.22 -2.14
N CYS A 118 -3.97 -2.84 -2.20
CA CYS A 118 -3.73 -4.22 -1.78
C CYS A 118 -2.22 -4.44 -1.55
N ASN A 119 -1.82 -5.50 -0.85
CA ASN A 119 -0.41 -5.78 -0.56
C ASN A 119 0.24 -6.67 -1.62
N VAL A 120 1.35 -6.21 -2.22
CA VAL A 120 2.24 -7.01 -3.07
C VAL A 120 3.57 -7.24 -2.35
N THR A 121 3.96 -8.51 -2.19
CA THR A 121 5.30 -8.87 -1.70
C THR A 121 6.22 -9.24 -2.86
N VAL A 122 7.37 -8.56 -2.92
CA VAL A 122 8.47 -8.79 -3.86
C VAL A 122 9.76 -8.97 -3.08
N GLY A 123 10.27 -10.20 -3.03
CA GLY A 123 11.37 -10.55 -2.12
C GLY A 123 10.93 -10.34 -0.66
N ASP A 124 11.72 -9.59 0.10
CA ASP A 124 11.42 -9.25 1.51
C ASP A 124 10.63 -7.94 1.68
N THR A 125 10.20 -7.33 0.57
CA THR A 125 9.51 -6.03 0.59
C THR A 125 8.03 -6.20 0.24
N THR A 126 7.16 -5.75 1.14
CA THR A 126 5.72 -5.65 0.90
C THR A 126 5.34 -4.19 0.68
N PHE A 127 4.55 -3.91 -0.35
CA PHE A 127 4.10 -2.55 -0.68
C PHE A 127 2.73 -2.57 -1.34
N ASP A 128 2.03 -1.44 -1.28
CA ASP A 128 0.78 -1.21 -1.99
C ASP A 128 1.08 -0.53 -3.35
N PRO A 129 0.74 -1.17 -4.49
CA PRO A 129 1.03 -0.61 -5.81
C PRO A 129 0.28 0.70 -6.07
N ALA A 130 -0.95 0.86 -5.56
CA ALA A 130 -1.71 2.11 -5.71
C ALA A 130 -1.06 3.26 -4.93
N GLN A 131 -0.58 2.98 -3.71
CA GLN A 131 0.16 3.96 -2.93
C GLN A 131 1.52 4.29 -3.55
N VAL A 132 2.26 3.30 -4.05
CA VAL A 132 3.56 3.52 -4.71
C VAL A 132 3.40 4.40 -5.95
N VAL A 133 2.36 4.17 -6.76
CA VAL A 133 2.07 5.01 -7.93
C VAL A 133 1.71 6.42 -7.51
N THR A 134 0.82 6.60 -6.52
CA THR A 134 0.43 7.91 -5.99
C THR A 134 1.63 8.68 -5.42
N LEU A 135 2.50 7.97 -4.70
CA LEU A 135 3.74 8.53 -4.16
C LEU A 135 4.67 8.96 -5.29
N ALA A 136 4.87 8.10 -6.30
CA ALA A 136 5.72 8.41 -7.45
C ALA A 136 5.17 9.57 -8.29
N THR A 137 3.86 9.67 -8.52
CA THR A 137 3.25 10.80 -9.23
C THR A 137 3.35 12.09 -8.42
N THR A 138 3.32 12.01 -7.10
CA THR A 138 3.49 13.18 -6.22
C THR A 138 4.94 13.64 -6.12
N HIS A 139 5.89 12.71 -6.04
CA HIS A 139 7.32 13.01 -5.92
C HIS A 139 7.98 13.37 -7.25
N CYS A 140 7.50 12.83 -8.37
CA CYS A 140 8.04 13.10 -9.70
C CYS A 140 7.29 14.24 -10.44
N LYS A 141 6.38 14.96 -9.77
CA LYS A 141 5.66 16.12 -10.30
C LYS A 141 6.58 17.32 -10.52
#